data_AF-A0A7C7P602-F1
#
_entry.id   AF-A0A7C7P602-F1
#
_cell.length_a   1.000
_cell.length_b   1.000
_cell.length_c   1.000
_cell.angle_alpha   90.00
_cell.angle_beta   90.00
_cell.angle_gamma   90.00
#
_symmetry.space_group_name_H-M   'P 1'
#
loop_
_entity.id
_entity.type
_entity.pdbx_description
1 polymer ?
#
loop_
_entity_poly.entity_id
_entity_poly.type
_entity_poly.pdbx_seq_one_letter_code
_entity_poly.pdbx_strand_id
1 'polypeptide(L)'
;MWLDEVKGHYGEDLKLNWRNFSLQQVNAKDPGDWRVWQEEDYTSTRSLMASIAGEAAKRQGVELFDKFFLALLTERHGGSRAPLNDDSFFIRLAEECGLDAEQFKSDMKDPKLVDIIANDHTEAVEVHGAFGTPTFIF
;
A
#
# COMPACT_ATOMS: atom_id res chain seq x y z
N MET A 1 6.51 -9.36 -11.43
CA MET A 1 6.57 -9.51 -9.96
C MET A 1 6.08 -10.91 -9.62
N TRP A 2 6.73 -11.67 -8.74
CA TRP A 2 6.44 -13.11 -8.58
C TRP A 2 4.97 -13.45 -8.27
N LEU A 3 4.30 -12.72 -7.35
CA LEU A 3 2.91 -13.05 -7.01
C LEU A 3 1.91 -12.78 -8.15
N ASP A 4 2.27 -11.91 -9.10
CA ASP A 4 1.48 -11.68 -10.32
C ASP A 4 1.56 -12.90 -11.26
N GLU A 5 2.72 -13.55 -11.36
CA GLU A 5 2.88 -14.80 -12.11
C GLU A 5 2.06 -15.94 -11.48
N VAL A 6 2.03 -16.01 -10.15
CA VAL A 6 1.19 -16.97 -9.41
C VAL A 6 -0.30 -16.70 -9.68
N LYS A 7 -0.74 -15.44 -9.61
CA LYS A 7 -2.11 -15.05 -9.99
C LYS A 7 -2.43 -15.46 -11.44
N GLY A 8 -1.51 -15.25 -12.38
CA GLY A 8 -1.69 -15.66 -13.77
C GLY A 8 -1.86 -17.18 -13.96
N HIS A 9 -1.24 -17.99 -13.09
CA HIS A 9 -1.38 -19.46 -13.14
C HIS A 9 -2.72 -19.94 -12.57
N TYR A 10 -3.17 -19.38 -11.45
CA TYR A 10 -4.37 -19.83 -10.74
C TYR A 10 -5.65 -19.07 -11.12
N GLY A 11 -5.54 -17.90 -11.76
CA GLY A 11 -6.69 -17.10 -12.16
C GLY A 11 -7.64 -16.80 -11.00
N GLU A 12 -8.94 -17.02 -11.22
CA GLU A 12 -10.00 -16.75 -10.24
C GLU A 12 -9.99 -17.70 -9.03
N ASP A 13 -9.26 -18.82 -9.10
CA ASP A 13 -9.13 -19.77 -7.98
C ASP A 13 -8.25 -19.20 -6.85
N LEU A 14 -7.43 -18.18 -7.14
CA LEU A 14 -6.61 -17.48 -6.16
C LEU A 14 -7.22 -16.12 -5.79
N LYS A 15 -7.88 -16.06 -4.63
CA LYS A 15 -8.37 -14.81 -4.06
C LYS A 15 -7.34 -14.22 -3.11
N LEU A 16 -6.80 -13.05 -3.46
CA LEU A 16 -5.89 -12.31 -2.59
C LEU A 16 -6.62 -11.20 -1.85
N ASN A 17 -6.38 -11.10 -0.54
CA ASN A 17 -6.74 -9.96 0.27
C ASN A 17 -5.46 -9.24 0.71
N TRP A 18 -5.11 -8.14 0.03
CA TRP A 18 -3.92 -7.36 0.35
C TRP A 18 -4.13 -6.52 1.60
N ARG A 19 -3.27 -6.68 2.60
CA ARG A 19 -3.30 -5.94 3.88
C ARG A 19 -2.02 -5.14 4.06
N ASN A 20 -2.12 -4.01 4.74
CA ASN A 20 -0.99 -3.11 4.96
C ASN A 20 -0.09 -3.60 6.09
N PHE A 21 1.21 -3.34 5.95
CA PHE A 21 2.18 -3.56 7.02
C PHE A 21 3.31 -2.54 6.92
N SER A 22 3.53 -1.75 7.98
CA SER A 22 4.60 -0.76 8.01
C SER A 22 5.91 -1.35 8.55
N LEU A 23 6.89 -1.50 7.65
CA LEU A 23 8.27 -1.80 8.05
C LEU A 23 8.90 -0.65 8.86
N GLN A 24 8.48 0.60 8.64
CA GLN A 24 8.99 1.74 9.40
C GLN A 24 8.51 1.66 10.87
N GLN A 25 7.26 1.24 11.09
CA GLN A 25 6.71 1.08 12.43
C GLN A 25 7.36 -0.09 13.18
N VAL A 26 7.34 -1.29 12.59
CA VAL A 26 7.82 -2.49 13.29
C VAL A 26 9.32 -2.43 13.62
N ASN A 27 10.10 -1.71 12.80
CA ASN A 27 11.55 -1.58 12.99
C ASN A 27 11.95 -0.30 13.76
N ALA A 28 11.00 0.48 14.24
CA ALA A 28 11.32 1.64 15.07
C ALA A 28 11.95 1.18 16.39
N LYS A 29 13.06 1.81 16.77
CA LYS A 29 13.73 1.55 18.06
C LYS A 29 13.06 2.38 19.13
N ASP A 30 12.64 1.73 20.21
CA ASP A 30 12.00 2.36 21.36
C ASP A 30 10.89 3.36 20.98
N PRO A 31 9.89 2.95 20.17
CA PRO A 31 8.92 3.88 19.60
C PRO A 31 8.01 4.54 20.65
N GLY A 32 7.89 3.96 21.85
CA GLY A 32 6.92 4.42 22.85
C GLY A 32 5.51 4.49 22.25
N ASP A 33 4.89 5.66 22.35
CA ASP A 33 3.56 5.92 21.80
C ASP A 33 3.57 6.38 20.34
N TRP A 34 4.74 6.61 19.74
CA TRP A 34 4.85 7.05 18.35
C TRP A 34 4.29 6.00 17.39
N ARG A 35 3.47 6.46 16.46
CA ARG A 35 2.97 5.66 15.35
C ARG A 35 3.16 6.41 14.04
N VAL A 36 3.69 5.73 13.01
CA VAL A 36 3.91 6.33 11.69
C VAL A 36 2.62 6.89 11.07
N TRP A 37 1.47 6.27 11.35
CA TRP A 37 0.15 6.70 10.88
C TRP A 37 -0.44 7.87 11.67
N GLN A 38 0.29 8.43 12.64
CA GLN A 38 -0.04 9.67 13.34
C GLN A 38 0.80 10.86 12.86
N GLU A 39 1.70 10.65 11.89
CA GLU A 39 2.46 11.74 11.27
C GLU A 39 1.52 12.71 10.53
N GLU A 40 1.82 14.00 10.55
CA GLU A 40 1.02 15.01 9.82
C GLU A 40 1.58 15.26 8.42
N ASP A 41 2.89 15.06 8.22
CA ASP A 41 3.57 15.18 6.94
C ASP A 41 3.98 13.80 6.42
N TYR A 42 3.12 13.21 5.58
CA TYR A 42 3.38 11.90 4.98
C TYR A 42 4.56 11.89 4.00
N THR A 43 5.01 13.04 3.49
CA THR A 43 6.18 13.11 2.61
C THR A 43 7.49 12.78 3.35
N SER A 44 7.50 12.95 4.68
CA SER A 44 8.62 12.57 5.55
C SER A 44 8.67 11.06 5.86
N THR A 45 7.59 10.33 5.63
CA THR A 45 7.50 8.89 5.91
C THR A 45 8.16 8.06 4.80
N ARG A 46 8.55 6.82 5.13
CA ARG A 46 9.21 5.94 4.17
C ARG A 46 8.28 5.40 3.09
N SER A 47 7.04 5.11 3.45
CA SER A 47 6.08 4.46 2.54
C SER A 47 4.62 4.58 2.96
N LEU A 48 4.27 5.38 3.98
CA LEU A 48 2.87 5.51 4.41
C LEU A 48 2.02 6.06 3.27
N MET A 49 2.56 7.03 2.53
CA MET A 49 1.87 7.63 1.41
C MET A 49 1.59 6.63 0.27
N ALA A 50 2.50 5.69 0.02
CA ALA A 50 2.27 4.59 -0.91
C ALA A 50 1.14 3.65 -0.44
N SER A 51 1.03 3.38 0.87
CA SER A 51 -0.08 2.62 1.44
C SER A 51 -1.42 3.36 1.26
N ILE A 52 -1.44 4.68 1.51
CA ILE A 52 -2.64 5.51 1.29
C ILE A 52 -3.06 5.48 -0.19
N ALA A 53 -2.10 5.62 -1.11
CA ALA A 53 -2.33 5.50 -2.54
C ALA A 53 -2.92 4.13 -2.93
N GLY A 54 -2.40 3.05 -2.34
CA GLY A 54 -2.94 1.69 -2.52
C GLY A 54 -4.40 1.56 -2.07
N GLU A 55 -4.75 2.08 -0.90
CA GLU A 55 -6.13 2.05 -0.41
C GLU A 55 -7.07 2.97 -1.22
N ALA A 56 -6.59 4.11 -1.70
CA ALA A 56 -7.34 4.96 -2.63
C ALA A 56 -7.63 4.22 -3.94
N ALA A 57 -6.65 3.48 -4.49
CA ALA A 57 -6.87 2.65 -5.67
C ALA A 57 -7.88 1.52 -5.44
N LYS A 58 -7.89 0.88 -4.25
CA LYS A 58 -8.89 -0.14 -3.89
C LYS A 58 -10.33 0.37 -3.96
N ARG A 59 -10.58 1.65 -3.69
CA ARG A 59 -11.92 2.26 -3.79
C ARG A 59 -12.46 2.29 -5.22
N GLN A 60 -11.61 2.15 -6.22
CA GLN A 60 -12.01 2.12 -7.63
C GLN A 60 -12.16 0.70 -8.21
N GLY A 61 -12.10 -0.32 -7.36
CA GLY A 61 -12.36 -1.70 -7.73
C GLY A 61 -11.10 -2.54 -7.93
N VAL A 62 -11.27 -3.87 -7.80
CA VAL A 62 -10.16 -4.83 -7.72
C VAL A 62 -9.28 -4.85 -8.96
N GLU A 63 -9.85 -4.72 -10.16
CA GLU A 63 -9.10 -4.76 -11.41
C GLU A 63 -8.17 -3.55 -11.58
N LEU A 64 -8.66 -2.35 -11.27
CA LEU A 64 -7.87 -1.12 -11.34
C LEU A 64 -6.82 -1.08 -10.22
N PHE A 65 -7.18 -1.53 -9.03
CA PHE A 65 -6.23 -1.71 -7.94
C PHE A 65 -5.10 -2.67 -8.32
N ASP A 66 -5.40 -3.85 -8.86
CA ASP A 66 -4.39 -4.83 -9.23
C ASP A 66 -3.41 -4.27 -10.28
N LYS A 67 -3.93 -3.55 -11.29
CA LYS A 67 -3.09 -2.85 -12.29
C LYS A 67 -2.18 -1.81 -11.64
N PHE A 68 -2.75 -0.92 -10.83
CA PHE A 68 -2.00 0.13 -10.14
C PHE A 68 -0.93 -0.45 -9.20
N PHE A 69 -1.28 -1.46 -8.42
CA PHE A 69 -0.39 -2.07 -7.45
C PHE A 69 0.78 -2.80 -8.14
N LEU A 70 0.51 -3.53 -9.23
CA LEU A 70 1.56 -4.15 -10.04
C LEU A 70 2.48 -3.10 -10.67
N ALA A 71 1.92 -2.02 -11.20
CA ALA A 71 2.69 -0.93 -11.80
C ALA A 71 3.60 -0.26 -10.75
N LEU A 72 3.08 0.03 -9.56
CA LEU A 72 3.85 0.61 -8.45
C LEU A 72 5.00 -0.31 -8.01
N LEU A 73 4.73 -1.60 -7.85
CA LEU A 73 5.77 -2.58 -7.51
C LEU A 73 6.85 -2.64 -8.60
N THR A 74 6.46 -2.57 -9.87
CA THR A 74 7.38 -2.58 -11.01
C THR A 74 8.23 -1.32 -11.05
N GLU A 75 7.65 -0.13 -10.88
CA GLU A 75 8.40 1.13 -10.80
C GLU A 75 9.37 1.17 -9.61
N ARG A 76 8.96 0.59 -8.47
CA ARG A 76 9.79 0.56 -7.27
C ARG A 76 10.92 -0.46 -7.33
N HIS A 77 10.69 -1.62 -7.92
CA HIS A 77 11.60 -2.78 -7.84
C HIS A 77 12.22 -3.19 -9.18
N GLY A 78 11.73 -2.69 -10.31
CA GLY A 78 12.19 -3.03 -11.66
C GLY A 78 13.39 -2.22 -12.17
N GLY A 79 13.85 -1.23 -11.41
CA GLY A 79 15.07 -0.47 -11.72
C GLY A 79 14.97 1.03 -11.45
N SER A 80 13.81 1.65 -11.69
CA SER A 80 13.60 3.11 -11.51
C SER A 80 13.73 3.55 -10.05
N ARG A 81 13.44 2.64 -9.10
CA ARG A 81 13.46 2.90 -7.65
C ARG A 81 12.55 4.08 -7.27
N ALA A 82 11.35 4.13 -7.86
CA ALA A 82 10.39 5.20 -7.68
C ALA A 82 10.21 5.61 -6.20
N PRO A 83 10.04 6.92 -5.93
CA PRO A 83 9.78 7.43 -4.58
C PRO A 83 8.44 6.90 -4.05
N LEU A 84 8.36 6.68 -2.74
CA LEU A 84 7.15 6.16 -2.07
C LEU A 84 6.44 7.24 -1.22
N ASN A 85 6.83 8.49 -1.43
CA ASN A 85 6.47 9.67 -0.64
C ASN A 85 6.28 10.91 -1.55
N ASP A 86 5.89 10.71 -2.82
CA ASP A 86 5.64 11.75 -3.81
C ASP A 86 4.24 11.62 -4.42
N ASP A 87 3.40 12.64 -4.21
CA ASP A 87 1.99 12.62 -4.56
C ASP A 87 1.81 12.73 -6.07
N SER A 88 2.65 13.53 -6.71
CA SER A 88 2.64 13.73 -8.15
C SER A 88 2.99 12.44 -8.89
N PHE A 89 3.85 11.60 -8.31
CA PHE A 89 4.15 10.28 -8.83
C PHE A 89 2.94 9.35 -8.76
N PHE A 90 2.26 9.27 -7.62
CA PHE A 90 1.10 8.40 -7.46
C PHE A 90 -0.08 8.80 -8.34
N ILE A 91 -0.38 10.09 -8.43
CA ILE A 91 -1.47 10.61 -9.29
C ILE A 91 -1.19 10.25 -10.75
N ARG A 92 0.03 10.49 -11.25
CA ARG A 92 0.40 10.14 -12.63
C ARG A 92 0.29 8.63 -12.87
N LEU A 93 0.78 7.81 -11.95
CA LEU A 93 0.71 6.36 -12.09
C LEU A 93 -0.74 5.85 -12.05
N ALA A 94 -1.60 6.47 -11.25
CA ALA A 94 -3.02 6.17 -11.19
C ALA A 94 -3.70 6.47 -12.54
N GLU A 95 -3.43 7.65 -13.14
CA GLU A 95 -3.91 8.01 -14.48
C GLU A 95 -3.45 7.01 -15.54
N GLU A 96 -2.16 6.65 -15.56
CA GLU A 96 -1.58 5.67 -16.49
C GLU A 96 -2.24 4.29 -16.36
N CYS A 97 -2.69 3.93 -15.15
CA CYS A 97 -3.40 2.67 -14.88
C CYS A 97 -4.91 2.74 -15.17
N GLY A 98 -5.43 3.90 -15.57
CA GLY A 98 -6.83 4.11 -15.91
C GLY A 98 -7.75 4.38 -14.71
N LEU A 99 -7.21 4.77 -13.56
CA LEU A 99 -8.00 5.26 -12.43
C LEU A 99 -8.53 6.68 -12.73
N ASP A 100 -9.67 7.02 -12.14
CA ASP A 100 -10.12 8.40 -12.03
C ASP A 100 -9.19 9.17 -11.09
N ALA A 101 -8.38 10.06 -11.68
CA ALA A 101 -7.35 10.81 -10.97
C ALA A 101 -7.92 11.80 -9.96
N GLU A 102 -9.06 12.42 -10.26
CA GLU A 102 -9.69 13.40 -9.38
C GLU A 102 -10.30 12.69 -8.17
N GLN A 103 -10.98 11.56 -8.39
CA GLN A 103 -11.43 10.71 -7.29
C GLN A 103 -10.24 10.21 -6.48
N PHE A 104 -9.19 9.68 -7.11
CA PHE A 104 -8.02 9.14 -6.44
C PHE A 104 -7.35 10.18 -5.55
N LYS A 105 -7.11 11.39 -6.07
CA LYS A 105 -6.53 12.52 -5.34
C LYS A 105 -7.42 12.98 -4.18
N SER A 106 -8.74 12.93 -4.36
CA SER A 106 -9.70 13.21 -3.29
C SER A 106 -9.64 12.14 -2.19
N ASP A 107 -9.64 10.87 -2.58
CA ASP A 107 -9.60 9.72 -1.67
C ASP A 107 -8.30 9.66 -0.86
N MET A 108 -7.14 9.99 -1.46
CA MET A 108 -5.86 10.06 -0.75
C MET A 108 -5.84 11.05 0.43
N LYS A 109 -6.80 11.98 0.50
CA LYS A 109 -6.94 12.94 1.62
C LYS A 109 -7.89 12.46 2.71
N ASP A 110 -8.58 11.32 2.52
CA ASP A 110 -9.52 10.80 3.48
C ASP A 110 -8.76 10.13 4.65
N PRO A 111 -8.88 10.64 5.90
CA PRO A 111 -8.19 10.08 7.05
C PRO A 111 -8.59 8.62 7.34
N LYS A 112 -9.75 8.16 6.86
CA LYS A 112 -10.17 6.76 7.02
C LYS A 112 -9.22 5.77 6.35
N LEU A 113 -8.48 6.19 5.32
CA LEU A 113 -7.47 5.33 4.70
C LEU A 113 -6.32 5.04 5.66
N VAL A 114 -5.96 6.02 6.47
CA VAL A 114 -4.91 5.89 7.49
C VAL A 114 -5.37 4.97 8.62
N ASP A 115 -6.64 5.06 9.02
CA ASP A 115 -7.23 4.13 9.99
C ASP A 115 -7.19 2.67 9.50
N ILE A 116 -7.44 2.42 8.21
CA ILE A 116 -7.31 1.08 7.61
C ILE A 116 -5.86 0.57 7.75
N ILE A 117 -4.88 1.41 7.41
CA ILE A 117 -3.46 1.05 7.48
C ILE A 117 -3.03 0.73 8.91
N ALA A 118 -3.47 1.55 9.87
CA ALA A 118 -3.22 1.32 11.30
C ALA A 118 -3.82 0.00 11.77
N ASN A 119 -5.10 -0.25 11.46
CA ASN A 119 -5.80 -1.47 11.85
C ASN A 119 -5.19 -2.72 11.22
N ASP A 120 -4.89 -2.69 9.93
CA ASP A 120 -4.23 -3.79 9.21
C ASP A 120 -2.89 -4.14 9.85
N HIS A 121 -2.06 -3.14 10.16
CA HIS A 121 -0.76 -3.37 10.78
C HIS A 121 -0.88 -3.91 12.21
N THR A 122 -1.77 -3.32 13.01
CA THR A 122 -2.02 -3.77 14.39
C THR A 122 -2.50 -5.22 14.40
N GLU A 123 -3.47 -5.57 13.55
CA GLU A 123 -3.94 -6.96 13.42
C GLU A 123 -2.81 -7.90 12.99
N ALA A 124 -2.03 -7.52 11.98
CA ALA A 124 -0.92 -8.32 11.48
C ALA A 124 0.10 -8.63 12.59
N VAL A 125 0.44 -7.65 13.43
CA VAL A 125 1.40 -7.84 14.53
C VAL A 125 0.77 -8.59 15.71
N GLU A 126 -0.37 -8.12 16.22
CA GLU A 126 -0.93 -8.59 17.49
C GLU A 126 -1.67 -9.92 17.36
N VAL A 127 -2.35 -10.15 16.24
CA VAL A 127 -3.15 -11.37 16.02
C VAL A 127 -2.34 -12.44 15.30
N HIS A 128 -1.55 -12.03 14.30
CA HIS A 128 -0.85 -12.97 13.42
C HIS A 128 0.66 -13.09 13.69
N GLY A 129 1.22 -12.26 14.56
CA GLY A 129 2.65 -12.29 14.88
C GLY A 129 3.55 -11.91 13.71
N ALA A 130 3.03 -11.17 12.71
CA ALA A 130 3.81 -10.73 11.56
C ALA A 130 4.88 -9.73 11.98
N PHE A 131 6.10 -9.92 11.48
CA PHE A 131 7.26 -9.07 11.80
C PHE A 131 7.94 -8.49 10.54
N GLY A 132 7.39 -8.75 9.35
CA GLY A 132 7.97 -8.29 8.10
C GLY A 132 7.10 -8.54 6.88
N THR A 133 7.63 -8.19 5.71
CA THR A 133 6.96 -8.37 4.41
C THR A 133 7.88 -9.10 3.42
N PRO A 134 7.31 -9.92 2.50
CA PRO A 134 5.93 -10.38 2.49
C PRO A 134 5.65 -11.41 3.62
N THR A 135 4.42 -11.43 4.13
CA THR A 135 3.89 -12.46 5.04
C THR A 135 2.56 -12.97 4.45
N PHE A 136 2.34 -14.28 4.46
CA PHE A 136 1.11 -14.91 3.97
C PHE A 136 0.33 -15.52 5.14
N ILE A 137 -0.98 -15.29 5.13
CA ILE A 137 -1.94 -15.82 6.12
C ILE A 137 -3.01 -16.57 5.29
N PHE A 138 -3.37 -17.78 5.72
CA PHE A 138 -4.27 -18.71 5.02
C PHE A 138 -5.54 -18.99 5.81
#